data_AF-A0AA37THZ2-F1
#
_entry.id   AF-A0AA37THZ2-F1
#
_cell.length_a   1.000
_cell.length_b   1.000
_cell.length_c   1.000
_cell.angle_alpha   90.00
_cell.angle_beta   90.00
_cell.angle_gamma   90.00
#
_symmetry.space_group_name_H-M   'P 1'
#
loop_
_entity.id
_entity.type
_entity.pdbx_description
1 polymer ?
#
loop_
_entity_poly.entity_id
_entity_poly.type
_entity_poly.pdbx_seq_one_letter_code
_entity_poly.pdbx_strand_id
1 'polypeptide(L)' 'MTSPQLRLQDAQAVIGAMEPEEISRALEEAMDKGVSLEELVLRTMAQVRIETPPRRVPQRDDAVWE' A
#
# COMPACT_ATOMS: atom_id res chain seq x y z
N MET A 1 10.40 -4.14 -13.09
CA MET A 1 9.01 -4.62 -13.23
C MET A 1 8.64 -5.27 -11.90
N THR A 2 7.82 -4.62 -11.07
CA THR A 2 7.34 -5.22 -9.81
C THR A 2 6.39 -6.35 -10.16
N SER A 3 6.82 -7.60 -9.92
CA SER A 3 6.06 -8.81 -10.26
C SER A 3 4.67 -8.77 -9.57
N PRO A 4 3.57 -9.14 -10.25
CA PRO A 4 2.24 -9.28 -9.64
C PRO A 4 2.23 -10.12 -8.36
N GLN A 5 3.17 -11.07 -8.23
CA GLN A 5 3.35 -11.89 -7.03
C GLN A 5 3.78 -11.09 -5.80
N LEU A 6 4.59 -10.03 -5.97
CA LEU A 6 5.09 -9.22 -4.85
C LEU A 6 3.94 -8.44 -4.18
N ARG A 7 2.98 -7.95 -4.97
CA ARG A 7 1.81 -7.24 -4.44
C ARG A 7 0.89 -8.16 -3.62
N LEU A 8 0.71 -9.41 -4.03
CA LEU A 8 -0.07 -10.40 -3.27
C LEU A 8 0.58 -10.74 -1.93
N GLN A 9 1.91 -10.89 -1.91
CA GLN A 9 2.66 -11.14 -0.68
C GLN A 9 2.54 -9.98 0.31
N ASP A 10 2.59 -8.74 -0.18
CA ASP A 10 2.40 -7.54 0.66
C ASP A 10 1.00 -7.53 1.31
N ALA A 11 -0.05 -7.85 0.55
CA ALA A 11 -1.41 -7.91 1.08
C ALA A 11 -1.56 -9.01 2.15
N GLN A 12 -0.97 -10.18 1.92
CA GLN A 12 -0.96 -11.28 2.89
C GLN A 12 -0.18 -10.93 4.16
N ALA A 13 0.95 -10.24 4.03
CA ALA A 13 1.73 -9.79 5.18
C ALA A 13 0.95 -8.78 6.03
N VAL A 14 0.22 -7.85 5.40
CA VAL A 14 -0.66 -6.91 6.10
C VAL A 14 -1.80 -7.66 6.80
N ILE A 15 -2.51 -8.54 6.09
CA ILE A 15 -3.60 -9.33 6.68
C ILE A 15 -3.11 -10.17 7.86
N GLY A 16 -1.93 -10.78 7.75
CA GLY A 16 -1.34 -11.58 8.82
C GLY A 16 -0.88 -10.79 10.05
N ALA A 17 -0.77 -9.47 9.95
CA ALA A 17 -0.41 -8.57 11.05
C ALA A 17 -1.63 -7.87 11.67
N MET A 18 -2.84 -8.05 11.12
CA MET A 18 -4.07 -7.47 11.65
C MET A 18 -4.59 -8.26 12.85
N GLU A 19 -5.19 -7.54 13.80
CA GLU A 19 -5.91 -8.18 14.89
C GLU A 19 -7.19 -8.87 14.38
N PRO A 20 -7.67 -9.95 15.03
CA PRO A 20 -8.86 -10.67 14.59
C PRO A 20 -10.10 -9.76 14.38
N GLU A 21 -10.28 -8.76 15.24
CA GLU A 21 -11.38 -7.79 15.16
C GLU A 21 -11.25 -6.87 13.93
N GLU A 22 -10.03 -6.52 13.55
CA GLU A 22 -9.75 -5.73 12.36
C GLU A 22 -9.99 -6.56 11.09
N ILE A 23 -9.61 -7.85 11.12
CA ILE A 23 -9.90 -8.79 10.03
C ILE A 23 -11.41 -8.93 9.84
N SER A 24 -12.18 -9.12 10.92
CA SER A 24 -13.65 -9.22 10.85
C SER A 24 -14.27 -7.97 10.24
N ARG A 25 -13.84 -6.77 10.68
CA ARG A 25 -14.32 -5.50 10.12
C ARG A 25 -13.96 -5.34 8.64
N ALA A 26 -12.74 -5.68 8.27
CA ALA A 26 -12.28 -5.59 6.89
C ALA A 26 -12.99 -6.61 5.97
N LEU A 27 -13.35 -7.79 6.50
CA LEU A 27 -14.18 -8.77 5.80
C LEU A 27 -15.60 -8.25 5.56
N GLU A 28 -16.24 -7.66 6.56
CA GLU A 28 -17.56 -7.03 6.41
C GLU A 28 -17.52 -5.94 5.34
N GLU A 29 -16.51 -5.07 5.38
CA GLU A 29 -16.33 -4.01 4.37
C GLU A 29 -16.05 -4.56 2.97
N ALA A 30 -15.27 -5.64 2.85
CA ALA A 30 -15.00 -6.31 1.59
C ALA A 30 -16.28 -6.92 1.00
N MET A 31 -17.11 -7.54 1.84
CA MET A 31 -18.42 -8.07 1.46
C MET A 31 -19.37 -6.98 0.98
N ASP A 32 -19.50 -5.88 1.73
CA ASP A 32 -20.35 -4.75 1.36
C ASP A 32 -19.94 -4.14 0.01
N LYS A 33 -18.64 -4.15 -0.29
CA LYS A 33 -18.08 -3.64 -1.56
C LYS A 33 -18.03 -4.70 -2.67
N GLY A 34 -18.36 -5.95 -2.39
CA GLY A 34 -18.31 -7.07 -3.34
C GLY A 34 -16.90 -7.38 -3.85
N VAL A 35 -15.87 -7.18 -3.02
CA VAL A 35 -14.45 -7.44 -3.37
C VAL A 35 -13.84 -8.46 -2.40
N SER A 36 -12.67 -9.02 -2.72
CA SER A 36 -11.93 -9.84 -1.75
C SER A 36 -11.23 -8.99 -0.70
N LEU A 37 -10.88 -9.61 0.43
CA LEU A 37 -10.11 -8.95 1.49
C LEU A 37 -8.75 -8.48 0.97
N GLU A 38 -8.05 -9.30 0.16
CA GLU A 38 -6.78 -8.92 -0.46
C GLU A 38 -6.92 -7.72 -1.38
N GLU A 39 -8.00 -7.66 -2.17
CA GLU A 39 -8.26 -6.53 -3.06
C GLU A 39 -8.55 -5.25 -2.27
N LEU A 40 -9.32 -5.34 -1.18
CA LEU A 40 -9.56 -4.22 -0.27
C LEU A 40 -8.24 -3.69 0.30
N VAL A 41 -7.39 -4.57 0.84
CA VAL A 41 -6.09 -4.21 1.43
C VAL A 41 -5.16 -3.59 0.39
N LEU A 42 -5.07 -4.17 -0.81
CA LEU A 42 -4.27 -3.64 -1.92
C LEU A 42 -4.71 -2.22 -2.31
N ARG A 43 -6.03 -1.97 -2.36
CA ARG A 43 -6.59 -0.64 -2.67
C ARG A 43 -6.24 0.37 -1.58
N THR A 44 -6.36 -0.01 -0.30
CA THR A 44 -6.02 0.87 0.84
C THR A 44 -4.54 1.25 0.82
N MET A 45 -3.63 0.28 0.61
CA MET A 45 -2.20 0.54 0.49
C MET A 45 -1.84 1.46 -0.69
N ALA A 46 -2.61 1.40 -1.78
CA ALA A 46 -2.43 2.30 -2.90
C ALA A 46 -2.86 3.75 -2.58
N GLN A 47 -3.91 3.94 -1.78
CA GLN A 47 -4.42 5.27 -1.41
C GLN A 47 -3.44 6.04 -0.50
N VAL A 48 -2.82 5.37 0.48
CA VAL A 48 -1.84 5.98 1.40
C VAL A 48 -0.62 6.58 0.67
N ARG A 49 -0.28 6.07 -0.52
CA ARG A 49 0.88 6.54 -1.31
C ARG A 49 0.62 7.86 -2.05
N ILE A 50 -0.62 8.34 -2.11
CA ILE A 50 -0.99 9.53 -2.90
C ILE A 50 -0.85 10.82 -2.08
N GLU A 51 -0.94 10.76 -0.75
CA GLU A 51 -0.88 11.96 0.11
C GLU A 51 0.53 12.45 0.43
N THR A 52 1.56 11.64 0.15
CA THR A 52 2.96 12.07 0.27
C THR A 52 3.66 11.92 -1.08
N PRO A 53 3.57 12.93 -1.99
CA PRO A 53 4.42 12.92 -3.18
C PRO A 53 5.88 12.80 -2.71
N PRO A 54 6.70 11.92 -3.31
CA PRO A 54 8.10 11.81 -2.92
C PRO A 54 8.70 13.21 -2.98
N ARG A 55 9.23 13.70 -1.85
CA ARG A 55 9.98 14.95 -1.79
C ARG A 55 10.93 14.92 -2.97
N ARG A 56 10.70 15.78 -3.96
CA ARG A 56 11.69 16.00 -5.01
C ARG A 56 12.90 16.54 -4.26
N VAL A 57 13.89 15.69 -4.05
CA VAL A 57 15.21 16.14 -3.65
C VAL A 57 15.58 17.22 -4.66
N PRO A 58 15.92 18.45 -4.25
CA PRO A 58 16.48 19.40 -5.19
C PRO A 58 17.70 18.72 -5.80
N GLN A 59 17.65 18.42 -7.10
CA GLN A 59 18.86 18.12 -7.84
C GLN A 59 19.72 19.38 -7.63
N ARG A 60 20.83 19.21 -6.91
CA ARG A 60 21.87 20.22 -6.86
C ARG A 60 22.46 20.27 -8.26
N ASP A 61 21.83 21.04 -9.12
CA ASP A 61 22.52 21.63 -10.24
C ASP A 61 23.36 22.78 -9.71
N ASP A 62 24.55 22.90 -10.32
CA ASP A 62 25.54 23.96 -10.20
C ASP A 62 26.58 23.85 -9.08
N ALA A 63 27.83 23.63 -9.53
CA ALA A 63 29.10 24.20 -9.06
C ALA A 63 29.38 24.08 -7.55
N VAL A 64 30.44 23.42 -7.11
CA VAL A 64 31.82 23.94 -7.18
C VAL A 64 32.75 22.75 -6.91
N TRP A 65 33.66 22.47 -7.84
CA TRP A 65 34.94 21.86 -7.50
C TRP A 65 35.85 22.99 -7.03
N GLU A 66 36.26 22.94 -5.77
CA GLU A 66 37.53 23.51 -5.29
C GLU A 66 38.28 22.41 -4.55
#